data_AF-A0AAN8FCZ7-F1
#
_entry.id   AF-A0AAN8FCZ7-F1
#
_cell.length_a   1.000
_cell.length_b   1.000
_cell.length_c   1.000
_cell.angle_alpha   90.00
_cell.angle_beta   90.00
_cell.angle_gamma   90.00
#
_symmetry.space_group_name_H-M   'P 1'
#
loop_
_entity.id
_entity.type
_entity.pdbx_description
1 polymer ?
#
loop_
_entity_poly.entity_id
_entity_poly.type
_entity_poly.pdbx_seq_one_letter_code
_entity_poly.pdbx_strand_id
1 'polypeptide(L)'
;SGEPQCIQGTALTDSNGNFIICGGTTAASTTCPANHYCYYDGTTYGCCPTQAYTCSLSYKSGASCGPAVTRWYYDSTTRTCQTYSFNGCDGNSNNFATQQDCKDYCRVESCPDGGEVGL
;
A
#
# COMPACT_ATOMS: atom_id res chain seq x y z
N SER A 1 18.50 11.61 -0.68
CA SER A 1 17.92 10.54 0.15
C SER A 1 17.17 9.60 -0.76
N GLY A 2 17.27 8.28 -0.54
CA GLY A 2 16.49 7.30 -1.29
C GLY A 2 15.02 7.30 -0.85
N GLU A 3 14.14 6.77 -1.69
CA GLU A 3 12.74 6.50 -1.34
C GLU A 3 12.65 5.41 -0.27
N PRO A 4 11.96 5.63 0.86
CA PRO A 4 11.65 4.56 1.82
C PRO A 4 10.87 3.44 1.14
N GLN A 5 11.34 2.20 1.26
CA GLN A 5 10.71 1.07 0.58
C GLN A 5 9.57 0.47 1.42
N CYS A 6 8.35 0.54 0.89
CA CYS A 6 7.19 -0.08 1.50
C CYS A 6 7.00 -1.51 1.00
N ILE A 7 6.44 -2.36 1.87
CA ILE A 7 6.05 -3.73 1.48
C ILE A 7 5.05 -3.70 0.31
N GLN A 8 4.15 -2.72 0.30
CA GLN A 8 3.18 -2.52 -0.77
C GLN A 8 2.92 -1.03 -1.02
N GLY A 9 2.94 -0.63 -2.29
CA GLY A 9 2.81 0.77 -2.71
C GLY A 9 4.06 1.59 -2.48
N THR A 10 3.94 2.91 -2.63
CA THR A 10 5.03 3.88 -2.44
C THR A 10 4.89 4.58 -1.09
N ALA A 11 6.00 5.06 -0.55
CA ALA A 11 5.98 5.86 0.67
C ALA A 11 5.21 7.17 0.47
N LEU A 12 4.51 7.62 1.51
CA LEU A 12 3.74 8.85 1.50
C LEU A 12 4.67 10.07 1.35
N THR A 13 4.29 11.01 0.49
CA THR A 13 4.98 12.28 0.30
C THR A 13 4.14 13.47 0.77
N ASP A 14 4.79 14.55 1.18
CA ASP A 14 4.16 15.84 1.42
C ASP A 14 3.81 16.57 0.10
N SER A 15 3.24 17.78 0.22
CA SER A 15 2.88 18.62 -0.94
C SER A 15 4.07 19.09 -1.79
N ASN A 16 5.29 18.99 -1.27
CA ASN A 16 6.53 19.34 -1.97
C ASN A 16 7.21 18.11 -2.59
N GLY A 17 6.64 16.92 -2.43
CA GLY A 17 7.22 15.66 -2.90
C GLY A 17 8.27 15.07 -1.96
N ASN A 18 8.41 15.57 -0.73
CA ASN A 18 9.32 14.97 0.25
C ASN A 18 8.67 13.79 0.95
N PHE A 19 9.40 12.69 1.11
CA PHE A 19 8.92 11.53 1.86
C PHE A 19 8.67 11.87 3.33
N ILE A 20 7.53 11.42 3.85
CA ILE A 20 7.18 11.57 5.26
C ILE A 20 7.90 10.48 6.05
N ILE A 21 8.89 10.90 6.82
CA ILE A 21 9.69 10.06 7.72
C ILE A 21 9.01 10.02 9.08
N CYS A 22 8.97 8.84 9.69
CA CYS A 22 8.39 8.61 11.01
C CYS A 22 9.45 8.14 12.01
N GLY A 23 9.17 8.22 13.31
CA GLY A 23 10.07 7.70 14.36
C GLY A 23 11.29 8.58 14.70
N GLY A 24 11.28 9.86 14.36
CA GLY A 24 12.35 10.82 14.72
C GLY A 24 12.20 11.49 16.09
N THR A 25 13.30 12.07 16.59
CA THR A 25 13.35 12.92 17.81
C THR A 25 13.00 14.39 17.54
N THR A 26 12.91 14.80 16.28
CA THR A 26 12.56 16.15 15.83
C THR A 26 11.15 16.16 15.23
N ALA A 27 10.48 17.30 15.30
CA ALA A 27 9.04 17.50 15.05
C ALA A 27 8.53 17.23 13.62
N ALA A 28 9.26 16.49 12.78
CA ALA A 28 8.75 15.91 11.55
C ALA A 28 8.08 14.57 11.91
N SER A 29 6.79 14.66 12.28
CA SER A 29 5.84 13.56 12.47
C SER A 29 6.38 12.29 13.15
N THR A 30 6.31 12.23 14.49
CA THR A 30 6.52 10.99 15.24
C THR A 30 5.56 9.87 14.80
N THR A 31 4.41 10.22 14.19
CA THR A 31 3.36 9.29 13.78
C THR A 31 2.93 9.54 12.34
N CYS A 32 2.69 8.47 11.59
CA CYS A 32 2.16 8.56 10.24
C CYS A 32 0.69 9.02 10.24
N PRO A 33 0.25 9.73 9.18
CA PRO A 33 -1.15 10.08 9.01
C PRO A 33 -2.07 8.84 8.92
N ALA A 34 -3.38 9.08 8.99
CA ALA A 34 -4.37 8.03 8.79
C ALA A 34 -4.09 7.21 7.52
N ASN A 35 -4.44 5.93 7.57
CA ASN A 35 -4.22 4.95 6.50
C ASN A 35 -2.77 4.58 6.24
N HIS A 36 -1.81 5.11 7.01
CA HIS A 36 -0.39 4.80 6.88
C HIS A 36 0.19 4.31 8.20
N TYR A 37 1.18 3.44 8.13
CA TYR A 37 1.93 2.96 9.28
C TYR A 37 3.42 3.25 9.08
N CYS A 38 4.14 3.35 10.20
CA CYS A 38 5.57 3.57 10.16
C CYS A 38 6.28 2.25 9.87
N TYR A 39 7.05 2.20 8.79
CA TYR A 39 7.82 1.02 8.39
C TYR A 39 9.30 1.36 8.25
N TYR A 40 10.17 0.43 8.67
CA TYR A 40 11.61 0.52 8.51
C TYR A 40 12.07 -0.45 7.44
N ASP A 41 12.70 0.06 6.39
CA ASP A 41 13.16 -0.76 5.25
C ASP A 41 14.56 -1.36 5.45
N GLY A 42 15.17 -1.18 6.62
CA GLY A 42 16.57 -1.56 6.89
C GLY A 42 17.55 -0.39 6.75
N THR A 43 17.11 0.74 6.20
CA THR A 43 17.92 1.96 6.05
C THR A 43 17.23 3.18 6.65
N THR A 44 15.94 3.39 6.36
CA THR A 44 15.16 4.55 6.79
C THR A 44 13.74 4.17 7.21
N TYR A 45 13.13 5.04 8.02
CA TYR A 45 11.71 4.96 8.34
C TYR A 45 10.88 5.74 7.31
N GLY A 46 9.70 5.23 6.97
CA GLY A 46 8.76 5.90 6.08
C GLY A 46 7.31 5.54 6.39
N CYS A 47 6.39 6.43 6.00
CA CYS A 47 4.97 6.19 6.13
C CYS A 47 4.42 5.39 4.95
N CYS A 48 4.12 4.12 5.19
CA CYS A 48 3.67 3.18 4.18
C CYS A 48 2.15 2.95 4.24
N PRO A 49 1.48 2.74 3.08
CA PRO A 49 0.06 2.43 3.04
C PRO A 49 -0.29 1.18 3.85
N THR A 50 -1.31 1.26 4.70
CA THR A 50 -1.84 0.10 5.43
C THR A 50 -2.54 -0.88 4.47
N GLN A 51 -2.57 -2.16 4.85
CA GLN A 51 -3.32 -3.19 4.12
C GLN A 51 -4.79 -2.84 3.95
N ALA A 52 -5.46 -2.40 5.02
CA ALA A 52 -6.86 -1.98 5.00
C ALA A 52 -7.10 -0.85 4.00
N TYR A 53 -6.21 0.15 3.98
CA TYR A 53 -6.30 1.23 3.01
C TYR A 53 -6.10 0.73 1.58
N THR A 54 -5.00 0.01 1.32
CA THR A 54 -4.69 -0.56 0.01
C THR A 54 -5.87 -1.35 -0.55
N CYS A 55 -6.43 -2.27 0.22
CA CYS A 55 -7.53 -3.14 -0.21
C CYS A 55 -8.90 -2.44 -0.25
N SER A 56 -8.98 -1.16 0.13
CA SER A 56 -10.19 -0.34 0.00
C SER A 56 -10.15 0.60 -1.22
N LEU A 57 -8.98 0.78 -1.84
CA LEU A 57 -8.81 1.68 -2.98
C LEU A 57 -9.38 1.05 -4.26
N SER A 58 -9.94 1.87 -5.14
CA SER A 58 -10.16 1.45 -6.55
C SER A 58 -8.83 1.28 -7.28
N TYR A 59 -8.82 0.53 -8.39
CA TYR A 59 -7.65 0.50 -9.26
C TYR A 59 -7.32 1.91 -9.79
N LYS A 60 -6.04 2.16 -10.06
CA LYS A 60 -5.56 3.39 -10.68
C LYS A 60 -4.64 3.06 -11.84
N SER A 61 -5.10 3.31 -13.07
CA SER A 61 -4.31 3.09 -14.29
C SER A 61 -3.06 3.97 -14.35
N GLY A 62 -3.08 5.13 -13.70
CA GLY A 62 -1.94 6.02 -13.61
C GLY A 62 -1.55 6.66 -14.95
N ALA A 63 -0.35 7.25 -14.99
CA ALA A 63 0.17 7.95 -16.16
C ALA A 63 0.92 7.00 -17.10
N SER A 64 0.87 7.32 -18.39
CA SER A 64 1.63 6.61 -19.44
C SER A 64 3.09 7.04 -19.42
N CYS A 65 3.92 6.25 -18.75
CA CYS A 65 5.38 6.42 -18.76
C CYS A 65 6.11 5.23 -19.41
N GLY A 66 5.36 4.22 -19.86
CA GLY A 66 5.87 3.05 -20.55
C GLY A 66 4.75 2.24 -21.19
N PRO A 67 5.06 1.02 -21.70
CA PRO A 67 4.05 0.10 -22.19
C PRO A 67 3.05 -0.25 -21.09
N ALA A 68 1.77 -0.28 -21.43
CA ALA A 68 0.75 -0.71 -20.48
C ALA A 68 0.96 -2.20 -20.13
N VAL A 69 0.84 -2.51 -18.84
CA VAL A 69 0.98 -3.86 -18.30
C VAL A 69 -0.29 -4.28 -17.58
N THR A 70 -0.68 -5.53 -17.74
CA THR A 70 -1.80 -6.10 -16.97
C THR A 70 -1.37 -6.27 -15.52
N ARG A 71 -2.15 -5.71 -14.60
CA ARG A 71 -1.96 -5.83 -13.15
C ARG A 71 -3.25 -6.29 -12.50
N TRP A 72 -3.14 -6.77 -11.27
CA TRP A 72 -4.27 -7.20 -10.46
C TRP A 72 -4.58 -6.12 -9.42
N TYR A 73 -5.86 -5.94 -9.12
CA TYR A 73 -6.33 -5.12 -8.02
C TYR A 73 -7.42 -5.88 -7.28
N TYR A 74 -7.60 -5.59 -6.01
CA TYR A 74 -8.70 -6.12 -5.22
C TYR A 74 -9.92 -5.22 -5.37
N ASP A 75 -11.03 -5.79 -5.84
CA ASP A 75 -12.33 -5.14 -5.86
C ASP A 75 -13.09 -5.48 -4.57
N SER A 76 -13.21 -4.52 -3.67
CA SER A 76 -13.89 -4.68 -2.39
C SER A 76 -15.40 -4.91 -2.52
N THR A 77 -16.01 -4.52 -3.65
CA THR A 77 -17.44 -4.71 -3.91
C THR A 77 -17.75 -6.17 -4.20
N THR A 78 -16.98 -6.78 -5.10
CA THR A 78 -17.11 -8.19 -5.44
C THR A 78 -16.32 -9.12 -4.53
N ARG A 79 -15.39 -8.56 -3.72
CA ARG A 79 -14.43 -9.29 -2.88
C ARG A 79 -13.54 -10.23 -3.70
N THR A 80 -13.15 -9.80 -4.89
CA THR A 80 -12.33 -10.60 -5.81
C THR A 80 -11.16 -9.80 -6.35
N CYS A 81 -10.08 -10.51 -6.71
CA CYS A 81 -8.97 -9.93 -7.45
C CYS A 81 -9.27 -9.95 -8.95
N GLN A 82 -9.25 -8.76 -9.56
CA GLN A 82 -9.54 -8.55 -10.98
C GLN A 82 -8.35 -7.91 -11.67
N THR A 83 -8.27 -8.05 -12.99
CA THR A 83 -7.22 -7.44 -13.80
C THR A 83 -7.60 -6.05 -14.29
N TYR A 84 -6.62 -5.17 -14.42
CA TYR A 84 -6.76 -3.88 -15.08
C TYR A 84 -5.48 -3.52 -15.86
N SER A 85 -5.57 -2.51 -16.73
CA SER A 85 -4.41 -2.01 -17.47
C SER A 85 -3.73 -0.88 -16.69
N PHE A 86 -2.47 -1.08 -16.32
CA PHE A 86 -1.62 -0.11 -15.64
C PHE A 86 -0.63 0.52 -16.62
N ASN A 87 -0.61 1.84 -16.70
CA ASN A 87 0.12 2.59 -17.72
C ASN A 87 1.61 2.82 -17.39
N GLY A 88 2.08 2.29 -16.26
CA GLY A 88 3.50 2.23 -15.89
C GLY A 88 3.88 3.10 -14.70
N CYS A 89 3.23 4.26 -14.49
CA CYS A 89 3.56 5.19 -13.39
C CYS A 89 2.31 5.72 -12.71
N ASP A 90 2.49 6.37 -11.56
CA ASP A 90 1.44 7.06 -10.80
C ASP A 90 0.20 6.20 -10.49
N GLY A 91 0.43 4.90 -10.26
CA GLY A 91 -0.58 3.99 -9.75
C GLY A 91 -0.94 4.29 -8.30
N ASN A 92 -1.57 3.34 -7.64
CA ASN A 92 -1.72 3.33 -6.19
C ASN A 92 -1.27 1.98 -5.63
N SER A 93 -1.38 1.80 -4.31
CA SER A 93 -0.96 0.57 -3.65
C SER A 93 -1.86 -0.63 -3.97
N ASN A 94 -3.06 -0.46 -4.52
CA ASN A 94 -3.91 -1.56 -4.99
C ASN A 94 -3.52 -1.99 -6.41
N ASN A 95 -2.27 -2.45 -6.54
CA ASN A 95 -1.63 -2.83 -7.79
C ASN A 95 -0.68 -3.99 -7.52
N PHE A 96 -1.03 -5.17 -8.02
CA PHE A 96 -0.33 -6.42 -7.78
C PHE A 96 0.13 -7.05 -9.11
N ALA A 97 1.30 -7.69 -9.10
CA ALA A 97 1.84 -8.35 -10.28
C ALA A 97 1.06 -9.63 -10.62
N THR A 98 0.65 -10.40 -9.60
CA THR A 98 -0.08 -11.65 -9.79
C THR A 98 -1.41 -11.66 -9.05
N GLN A 99 -2.33 -12.53 -9.48
CA GLN A 99 -3.58 -12.76 -8.78
C GLN A 99 -3.35 -13.28 -7.35
N GLN A 100 -2.31 -14.09 -7.17
CA GLN A 100 -1.98 -14.69 -5.89
C GLN A 100 -1.51 -13.63 -4.90
N ASP A 101 -0.63 -12.72 -5.29
CA ASP A 101 -0.20 -11.59 -4.44
C ASP A 101 -1.39 -10.73 -4.00
N CYS A 102 -2.30 -10.43 -4.93
CA CYS A 102 -3.52 -9.69 -4.61
C CYS A 102 -4.39 -10.44 -3.60
N LYS A 103 -4.56 -11.76 -3.79
CA LYS A 103 -5.35 -12.59 -2.88
C LYS A 103 -4.69 -12.68 -1.53
N ASP A 104 -3.40 -12.92 -1.44
CA ASP A 104 -2.70 -13.08 -0.16
C ASP A 104 -2.63 -11.75 0.60
N TYR A 105 -2.47 -10.64 -0.11
CA TYR A 105 -2.44 -9.32 0.51
C TYR A 105 -3.82 -8.81 0.90
N CYS A 106 -4.88 -9.03 0.10
CA CYS A 106 -6.22 -8.49 0.38
C CYS A 106 -7.24 -9.52 0.88
N ARG A 107 -6.84 -10.79 1.02
CA ARG A 107 -7.61 -11.73 1.83
C ARG A 107 -7.60 -11.19 3.25
N VAL A 108 -8.75 -10.65 3.61
CA VAL A 108 -9.31 -10.96 4.91
C VAL A 108 -9.51 -12.49 4.85
N GLU A 109 -8.53 -13.27 5.31
CA GLU A 109 -8.92 -14.47 6.05
C GLU A 109 -9.92 -13.91 7.04
N SER A 110 -11.22 -14.17 6.80
CA SER A 110 -12.22 -14.02 7.84
C SER A 110 -11.53 -14.59 9.06
N CYS A 111 -11.18 -13.78 10.07
CA CYS A 111 -10.84 -14.36 11.35
C CYS A 111 -11.98 -15.35 11.60
N PRO A 112 -11.73 -16.68 11.65
CA PRO A 112 -12.83 -17.61 11.83
C PRO A 112 -13.57 -17.27 13.12
N ASP A 113 -12.91 -16.62 14.07
CA ASP A 113 -13.49 -16.24 15.33
C ASP A 113 -12.98 -14.87 15.78
N GLY A 114 -13.88 -14.06 16.33
CA GLY A 114 -13.48 -12.99 17.22
C GLY A 114 -12.51 -13.57 18.25
N GLY A 115 -11.39 -12.88 18.50
CA GLY A 115 -10.36 -13.38 19.39
C GLY A 115 -10.93 -13.81 20.73
N GLU A 116 -10.96 -15.11 20.98
CA GLU A 116 -10.96 -15.67 22.33
C GLU A 116 -9.50 -15.68 22.79
N VAL A 117 -9.20 -14.78 23.73
CA VAL A 117 -7.96 -14.87 24.52
C VAL A 117 -8.08 -16.09 25.42
N GLY A 118 -7.50 -17.20 24.98
CA GLY A 118 -7.30 -18.35 25.85
C GLY A 118 -6.23 -18.03 26.88
N LEU A 119 -6.66 -17.60 28.08
CA LEU A 119 -6.04 -17.87 29.39
C LEU A 119 -7.13 -17.86 30.47
#